data_AF-A0A8S3DUH1-F1
#
_entry.id   AF-A0A8S3DUH1-F1
#
_cell.length_a   1.000
_cell.length_b   1.000
_cell.length_c   1.000
_cell.angle_alpha   90.00
_cell.angle_beta   90.00
_cell.angle_gamma   90.00
#
_symmetry.space_group_name_H-M   'P 1'
#
loop_
_entity.id
_entity.type
_entity.pdbx_description
1 polymer ?
#
loop_
_entity_poly.entity_id
_entity_poly.type
_entity_poly.pdbx_seq_one_letter_code
_entity_poly.pdbx_strand_id
1 'polypeptide(L)' 'MAIESITDRRYSTASDVWSYGVLLWELMSRGAQPFADIESCSLATNLQNNHRL' A
#
# COMPACT_ATOMS: atom_id res chain seq x y z
N MET A 1 -0.41 -1.16 -3.27
CA MET A 1 -0.96 -2.51 -3.47
C MET A 1 -0.98 -3.23 -2.14
N ALA A 2 -1.98 -4.09 -1.91
CA ALA A 2 -2.07 -4.89 -0.69
C ALA A 2 -0.89 -5.87 -0.57
N ILE A 3 -0.54 -6.26 0.66
CA ILE A 3 0.63 -7.10 0.92
C ILE A 3 0.51 -8.47 0.25
N GLU A 4 -0.68 -9.08 0.29
CA GLU A 4 -0.98 -10.37 -0.33
C GLU A 4 -0.86 -10.34 -1.86
N SER A 5 -1.08 -9.18 -2.48
CA SER A 5 -0.87 -9.00 -3.91
C SER A 5 0.60 -8.84 -4.26
N ILE A 6 1.41 -8.29 -3.36
CA ILE A 6 2.86 -8.12 -3.54
C ILE A 6 3.61 -9.43 -3.32
N THR A 7 3.29 -10.18 -2.27
CA THR A 7 4.02 -11.41 -1.91
C THR A 7 3.53 -12.62 -2.69
N ASP A 8 2.20 -12.83 -2.72
CA ASP A 8 1.60 -14.08 -3.16
C ASP A 8 0.96 -13.95 -4.55
N ARG A 9 1.01 -12.75 -5.15
CA ARG A 9 0.31 -12.39 -6.40
C ARG A 9 -1.18 -12.72 -6.33
N ARG A 10 -1.76 -12.63 -5.14
CA ARG A 10 -3.18 -12.88 -4.90
C ARG A 10 -3.96 -11.58 -5.01
N TYR A 11 -4.92 -11.58 -5.91
CA TYR A 11 -5.83 -10.44 -6.13
C TYR A 11 -7.23 -10.84 -5.68
N SER A 12 -7.84 -10.02 -4.85
CA SER A 12 -9.18 -10.23 -4.32
C SER A 12 -9.86 -8.88 -4.09
N THR A 13 -11.17 -8.90 -3.87
CA THR A 13 -11.89 -7.67 -3.54
C THR A 13 -11.32 -6.99 -2.28
N ALA A 14 -10.74 -7.74 -1.33
CA ALA A 14 -10.07 -7.18 -0.17
C ALA A 14 -8.78 -6.42 -0.53
N SER A 15 -7.99 -6.91 -1.49
CA SER A 15 -6.79 -6.20 -1.96
C SER A 15 -7.13 -4.93 -2.73
N ASP A 16 -8.28 -4.92 -3.41
CA ASP A 16 -8.80 -3.74 -4.09
C ASP A 16 -9.26 -2.69 -3.08
N VAL A 17 -9.97 -3.10 -2.01
CA VAL A 17 -10.37 -2.22 -0.91
C VAL A 17 -9.15 -1.59 -0.21
N TRP A 18 -8.08 -2.36 0.00
CA TRP A 18 -6.82 -1.83 0.53
C TRP A 18 -6.25 -0.73 -0.38
N SER A 19 -6.24 -0.97 -1.69
CA SER A 19 -5.69 -0.03 -2.67
C SER A 19 -6.56 1.23 -2.81
N TYR A 20 -7.87 1.09 -2.66
CA TYR A 20 -8.80 2.21 -2.56
C TYR A 20 -8.55 3.08 -1.32
N GLY A 21 -8.18 2.47 -0.18
CA GLY A 21 -7.76 3.21 1.02
C GLY A 21 -6.54 4.11 0.78
N VAL A 22 -5.54 3.60 0.05
CA VAL A 22 -4.38 4.42 -0.35
C VAL A 22 -4.78 5.54 -1.29
N LEU A 23 -5.67 5.28 -2.26
CA LEU A 23 -6.20 6.33 -3.16
C LEU A 23 -6.91 7.44 -2.38
N LEU A 24 -7.75 7.09 -1.39
CA LEU A 24 -8.40 8.08 -0.53
C LEU A 24 -7.37 8.92 0.24
N TRP A 25 -6.31 8.29 0.76
CA TRP A 25 -5.23 9.02 1.41
C TRP A 25 -4.52 9.96 0.43
N GLU A 26 -4.21 9.52 -0.79
CA GLU A 26 -3.59 10.37 -1.83
C GLU A 26 -4.48 11.59 -2.15
N LEU A 27 -5.79 11.38 -2.26
CA LEU A 27 -6.76 12.44 -2.49
C LEU A 27 -6.77 13.48 -1.36
N MET A 28 -6.78 13.02 -0.10
CA MET A 28 -6.77 13.91 1.08
C MET A 28 -5.43 14.66 1.20
N SER A 29 -4.32 14.00 0.87
CA SER A 29 -2.98 14.56 0.90
C SER A 29 -2.65 15.43 -0.33
N ARG A 30 -3.65 15.77 -1.15
CA ARG A 30 -3.52 16.61 -2.35
C ARG A 30 -2.51 16.05 -3.38
N GLY A 31 -2.50 14.74 -3.55
CA GLY A 31 -1.62 14.05 -4.50
C GLY A 31 -0.19 13.83 -3.99
N ALA A 32 0.03 13.86 -2.68
CA ALA A 32 1.31 13.46 -2.11
C ALA A 32 1.60 11.98 -2.41
N GLN A 33 2.88 11.65 -2.61
CA GLN A 33 3.29 10.27 -2.87
C GLN A 33 3.16 9.42 -1.59
N PRO A 34 2.43 8.30 -1.63
CA PRO A 34 2.34 7.40 -0.47
C PRO A 34 3.71 6.74 -0.24
N PHE A 35 4.10 6.62 1.03
CA PHE A 35 5.37 6.01 1.44
C PHE A 35 6.61 6.63 0.78
N ALA A 36 6.66 7.97 0.63
CA ALA A 36 7.75 8.68 -0.05
C ALA A 36 9.16 8.39 0.55
N ASP A 37 9.24 8.07 1.84
CA ASP A 37 10.49 7.77 2.55
C ASP A 37 10.91 6.30 2.47
N ILE A 38 10.12 5.44 1.81
CA ILE A 38 10.34 3.99 1.77
C ILE A 38 10.68 3.57 0.34
N GLU A 39 11.82 2.89 0.17
CA GLU A 39 12.17 2.27 -1.10
C GLU A 39 11.17 1.18 -1.49
N SER A 40 10.81 1.13 -2.79
CA SER A 40 9.83 0.17 -3.33
C SER A 40 10.14 -1.29 -3.00
N CYS A 41 11.42 -1.67 -2.96
CA CYS A 41 11.87 -3.02 -2.61
C CYS A 41 11.63 -3.35 -1.12
N SER A 42 11.71 -2.35 -0.25
CA SER A 42 11.55 -2.48 1.20
C SER A 42 10.10 -2.32 1.64
N LEU A 43 9.21 -1.86 0.77
CA LEU A 43 7.79 -1.61 1.06
C LEU A 43 7.08 -2.87 1.57
N ALA A 44 7.32 -4.04 0.96
CA ALA A 44 6.70 -5.30 1.37
C ALA A 44 7.06 -5.67 2.82
N THR A 45 8.33 -5.55 3.18
CA THR A 45 8.83 -5.83 4.54
C THR A 45 8.26 -4.85 5.56
N ASN A 46 8.13 -3.57 5.20
CA ASN A 46 7.54 -2.56 6.08
C ASN A 46 6.05 -2.84 6.33
N LEU A 47 5.31 -3.20 5.29
CA LEU A 47 3.90 -3.58 5.41
C LEU A 47 3.72 -4.86 6.26
N GLN A 48 4.65 -5.83 6.18
CA GLN A 48 4.67 -7.01 7.05
C GLN A 48 4.94 -6.66 8.52
N ASN A 49 5.78 -5.65 8.78
CA ASN A 49 6.08 -5.14 10.11
C ASN A 49 4.97 -4.24 10.69
N ASN A 50 3.76 -4.25 10.11
CA ASN A 50 2.63 -3.39 10.46
C ASN A 50 2.91 -1.89 10.35
N HIS A 51 3.91 -1.49 9.58
CA HIS A 51 4.13 -0.08 9.26
C HIS A 51 3.11 0.35 8.20
N ARG A 52 2.18 1.23 8.58
CA ARG A 52 1.08 1.75 7.74
C ARG A 52 1.17 3.28 7.69
N LEU A 53 0.52 3.88 6.68
CA LEU A 53 0.40 5.34 6.52
C LEU A 53 -0.26 6.00 7.74
#